data_AF-A0A935XYD1-F1
#
_entry.id   AF-A0A935XYD1-F1
#
_cell.length_a   1.000
_cell.length_b   1.000
_cell.length_c   1.000
_cell.angle_alpha   90.00
_cell.angle_beta   90.00
_cell.angle_gamma   90.00
#
_symmetry.space_group_name_H-M   'P 1'
#
loop_
_entity.id
_entity.type
_entity.pdbx_description
1 polymer ?
#
loop_
_entity_poly.entity_id
_entity_poly.type
_entity_poly.pdbx_seq_one_letter_code
_entity_poly.pdbx_strand_id
1 'polypeptide(L)'
;MLVNALNLAPDNSYSTPEFVARGYYIDMSFACKACGANQVWTESQQKWWYETAKGNVWTVAVLCRPCRRREREHRRSSMAGLAASKSTKARNEA
;
A
#
# COMPACT_ATOMS: atom_id res chain seq x y z
N MET A 1 18.60 -7.91 -1.52
CA MET A 1 18.97 -6.47 -1.60
C MET A 1 19.04 -5.86 -0.21
N LEU A 2 20.08 -5.09 0.10
CA LEU A 2 20.27 -4.47 1.42
C LEU A 2 19.27 -3.33 1.69
N VAL A 3 18.85 -3.23 2.95
CA VAL A 3 17.95 -2.19 3.48
C VAL A 3 18.75 -0.95 3.83
N ASN A 4 18.26 0.23 3.44
CA ASN A 4 18.76 1.49 3.97
C ASN A 4 17.76 2.06 4.99
N ALA A 5 18.07 1.90 6.28
CA ALA A 5 17.20 2.35 7.38
C ALA A 5 16.92 3.86 7.37
N LEU A 6 17.87 4.68 6.91
CA LEU A 6 17.70 6.14 6.82
C LEU A 6 16.67 6.54 5.76
N ASN A 7 16.40 5.66 4.81
CA ASN A 7 15.40 5.87 3.77
C ASN A 7 14.01 5.38 4.16
N LEU A 8 13.81 4.78 5.32
CA LEU A 8 12.49 4.34 5.75
C LEU A 8 11.64 5.54 6.20
N ALA A 9 10.33 5.43 6.02
CA ALA A 9 9.41 6.40 6.63
C ALA A 9 9.44 6.22 8.15
N PRO A 10 9.40 7.31 8.94
CA PRO A 10 9.30 7.20 10.38
C PRO A 10 7.97 6.54 10.75
N ASP A 11 8.02 5.63 11.71
CA ASP A 11 6.85 5.03 12.33
C ASP A 11 6.95 5.13 13.85
N ASN A 12 5.81 5.25 14.52
CA ASN A 12 5.74 5.39 15.98
C ASN A 12 5.70 4.03 16.69
N SER A 13 6.17 2.95 16.05
CA SER A 13 6.24 1.63 16.68
C SER A 13 7.47 1.54 17.57
N TYR A 14 7.33 0.83 18.69
CA TYR A 14 8.45 0.45 19.55
C TYR A 14 9.15 -0.84 19.07
N SER A 15 8.65 -1.45 18.00
CA SER A 15 9.17 -2.70 17.44
C SER A 15 9.94 -2.45 16.14
N THR A 16 10.91 -3.32 15.84
CA THR A 16 11.66 -3.28 14.58
C THR A 16 11.06 -4.30 13.60
N PRO A 17 10.72 -3.90 12.36
CA PRO A 17 10.27 -4.86 11.34
C PRO A 17 11.35 -5.91 11.04
N GLU A 18 10.93 -7.15 10.76
CA GLU A 18 11.85 -8.29 10.58
C GLU A 18 12.86 -8.06 9.46
N PHE A 19 12.46 -7.46 8.34
CA PHE A 19 13.38 -7.14 7.23
C PHE A 19 14.45 -6.12 7.61
N VAL A 20 14.16 -5.20 8.54
CA VAL A 20 15.12 -4.20 9.05
C VAL A 20 16.10 -4.87 10.00
N ALA A 21 15.60 -5.69 10.92
CA ALA A 21 16.44 -6.47 11.84
C ALA A 21 17.39 -7.42 11.08
N ARG A 22 16.90 -8.01 9.98
CA ARG A 22 17.68 -8.86 9.09
C ARG A 22 18.64 -8.08 8.17
N GLY A 23 18.34 -6.82 7.86
CA GLY A 23 19.16 -5.94 7.02
C GLY A 23 19.03 -6.15 5.51
N TYR A 24 18.16 -7.05 5.04
CA TYR A 24 17.90 -7.28 3.62
C TYR A 24 16.46 -7.74 3.33
N TYR A 25 16.00 -7.38 2.13
CA TYR A 25 14.71 -7.83 1.58
C TYR A 25 14.81 -9.25 1.01
N ILE A 26 13.71 -9.99 1.07
CA ILE A 26 13.55 -11.34 0.50
C ILE A 26 12.28 -11.40 -0.33
N ASP A 27 12.25 -12.26 -1.35
CA ASP A 27 11.03 -12.50 -2.10
C ASP A 27 9.96 -13.17 -1.24
N MET A 28 8.78 -12.55 -1.13
CA MET A 28 7.67 -13.07 -0.32
C MET A 28 6.50 -13.49 -1.21
N SER A 29 6.17 -14.77 -1.22
CA SER A 29 4.96 -15.26 -1.88
C SER A 29 3.71 -14.83 -1.12
N PHE A 30 2.68 -14.37 -1.84
CA PHE A 30 1.38 -14.04 -1.26
C PHE A 30 0.25 -14.40 -2.23
N ALA A 31 -0.92 -14.72 -1.67
CA ALA A 31 -2.15 -14.86 -2.44
C ALA A 31 -2.89 -13.52 -2.51
N CYS A 32 -3.28 -13.10 -3.71
CA CYS A 32 -4.06 -11.88 -3.88
C CYS A 32 -5.42 -12.00 -3.20
N LYS A 33 -5.74 -11.11 -2.25
CA LYS A 33 -7.03 -11.12 -1.53
C LYS A 33 -8.25 -11.02 -2.44
N ALA A 34 -8.12 -10.38 -3.60
CA ALA A 34 -9.25 -10.14 -4.51
C ALA A 34 -9.46 -11.24 -5.55
N CYS A 35 -8.39 -11.80 -6.11
CA CYS A 35 -8.50 -12.77 -7.22
C CYS A 35 -7.88 -14.14 -6.91
N GLY A 36 -7.32 -14.34 -5.71
CA GLY A 36 -6.70 -15.60 -5.28
C GLY A 36 -5.37 -15.94 -5.94
N ALA A 37 -4.95 -15.20 -6.98
CA ALA A 37 -3.73 -15.51 -7.72
C ALA A 37 -2.48 -15.43 -6.83
N ASN A 38 -1.66 -16.48 -6.90
CA ASN A 38 -0.34 -16.50 -6.27
C ASN A 38 0.58 -15.50 -6.96
N GLN A 39 1.25 -14.69 -6.16
CA GLN A 39 2.16 -13.65 -6.60
C GLN A 39 3.38 -13.63 -5.69
N VAL A 40 4.45 -13.01 -6.17
CA VAL A 40 5.66 -12.77 -5.38
C VAL A 40 5.82 -11.28 -5.20
N TRP A 41 5.94 -10.84 -3.95
CA TRP A 41 6.37 -9.51 -3.61
C TRP A 41 7.88 -9.49 -3.58
N THR A 42 8.45 -9.12 -4.71
CA THR A 42 9.90 -9.20 -4.91
C THR A 42 10.66 -8.23 -4.01
N GLU A 43 11.92 -8.51 -3.71
CA GLU A 43 12.81 -7.60 -3.01
C GLU A 43 12.86 -6.19 -3.63
N SER A 44 12.83 -6.08 -4.96
CA SER A 44 12.83 -4.79 -5.67
C SER A 44 11.58 -3.96 -5.44
N GLN A 45 10.42 -4.64 -5.40
CA GLN A 45 9.15 -3.99 -5.11
C GLN A 45 9.08 -3.55 -3.64
N GLN A 46 9.64 -4.33 -2.72
CA GLN A 46 9.74 -3.96 -1.30
C GLN A 46 10.62 -2.73 -1.12
N LYS A 47 11.83 -2.76 -1.67
CA LYS A 47 12.77 -1.65 -1.60
C LYS A 47 12.16 -0.36 -2.13
N TRP A 48 11.54 -0.41 -3.32
CA TRP A 48 10.87 0.75 -3.87
C TRP A 48 9.73 1.25 -2.96
N TRP A 49 8.91 0.35 -2.40
CA TRP A 49 7.78 0.72 -1.54
C TRP A 49 8.25 1.42 -0.26
N TYR A 50 9.22 0.85 0.45
CA TYR A 50 9.65 1.37 1.73
C TYR A 50 10.57 2.59 1.60
N GLU A 51 11.54 2.55 0.68
CA GLU A 51 12.59 3.56 0.63
C GLU A 51 12.23 4.73 -0.31
N THR A 52 11.60 4.45 -1.45
CA THR A 52 11.27 5.48 -2.45
C THR A 52 9.87 6.03 -2.25
N ALA A 53 8.86 5.17 -2.17
CA ALA A 53 7.47 5.59 -2.01
C ALA A 53 7.12 5.98 -0.56
N LYS A 54 8.05 5.80 0.39
CA LYS A 54 7.89 6.09 1.82
C LYS A 54 6.63 5.43 2.41
N GLY A 55 6.33 4.22 1.94
CA GLY A 55 5.24 3.41 2.47
C GLY A 55 5.52 3.01 3.92
N ASN A 56 4.45 2.82 4.69
CA ASN A 56 4.56 2.35 6.07
C ASN A 56 5.28 0.99 6.12
N VAL A 57 6.28 0.87 7.00
CA VAL A 57 7.18 -0.29 7.14
C VAL A 57 6.46 -1.59 7.50
N TRP A 58 5.28 -1.51 8.12
CA TRP A 58 4.45 -2.66 8.48
C TRP A 58 3.48 -3.09 7.36
N THR A 59 3.45 -2.36 6.25
CA THR A 59 2.58 -2.72 5.11
C THR A 59 3.14 -3.91 4.37
N VAL A 60 2.30 -4.90 4.06
CA VAL A 60 2.63 -6.04 3.21
C VAL A 60 1.82 -6.06 1.91
N ALA A 61 2.32 -6.75 0.88
CA ALA A 61 1.58 -6.94 -0.36
C ALA A 61 0.41 -7.91 -0.18
N VAL A 62 -0.82 -7.41 -0.35
CA VAL A 62 -2.06 -8.21 -0.27
C VAL A 62 -2.85 -8.25 -1.58
N LEU A 63 -2.50 -7.39 -2.54
CA LEU A 63 -3.15 -7.29 -3.85
C LEU A 63 -2.11 -7.33 -4.97
N CYS A 64 -2.41 -8.12 -6.00
CA CYS A 64 -1.66 -8.13 -7.25
C CYS A 64 -1.78 -6.78 -7.98
N ARG A 65 -0.86 -6.47 -8.90
CA ARG A 65 -0.84 -5.18 -9.62
C ARG A 65 -2.17 -4.88 -10.34
N PRO A 66 -2.80 -5.82 -11.07
CA PRO A 66 -4.11 -5.57 -11.69
C PRO A 66 -5.20 -5.23 -10.68
N CYS A 67 -5.33 -6.00 -9.59
CA CYS A 67 -6.35 -5.74 -8.57
C CYS A 67 -6.11 -4.42 -7.83
N ARG A 68 -4.84 -4.05 -7.58
CA ARG A 68 -4.48 -2.76 -7.00
C ARG A 68 -4.86 -1.58 -7.91
N ARG A 69 -4.75 -1.73 -9.23
CA ARG A 69 -5.20 -0.71 -10.19
C ARG A 69 -6.73 -0.56 -10.18
N ARG A 70 -7.46 -1.67 -10.18
CA ARG A 70 -8.93 -1.66 -10.07
C ARG A 70 -9.39 -0.99 -8.78
N GLU A 71 -8.80 -1.35 -7.65
CA GLU A 71 -9.11 -0.74 -6.34
C GLU A 71 -8.90 0.78 -6.33
N ARG A 72 -7.80 1.25 -6.94
CA ARG A 72 -7.55 2.70 -7.07
C ARG A 72 -8.61 3.39 -7.92
N GLU A 73 -9.06 2.75 -9.01
CA GLU A 73 -10.13 3.29 -9.85
C GLU A 73 -11.46 3.35 -9.07
N HIS A 74 -11.84 2.27 -8.40
CA HIS A 74 -13.05 2.24 -7.59
C HIS A 74 -13.07 3.33 -6.53
N ARG A 75 -11.96 3.51 -5.79
CA ARG A 75 -11.84 4.59 -4.79
C ARG A 75 -11.98 5.97 -5.42
N ARG A 76 -11.41 6.18 -6.60
CA ARG A 76 -11.51 7.45 -7.33
C ARG A 76 -12.95 7.75 -7.74
N SER A 77 -13.66 6.76 -8.29
CA SER A 77 -15.07 6.90 -8.67
C SER A 77 -15.97 7.12 -7.45
N SER A 78 -15.74 6.41 -6.34
CA SER A 78 -16.48 6.62 -5.08
C SER A 78 -16.27 8.02 -4.53
N MET A 79 -15.03 8.52 -4.47
CA MET A 79 -14.75 9.87 -3.98
C MET A 79 -15.41 10.95 -4.85
N ALA A 80 -15.43 10.77 -6.18
CA ALA A 80 -16.14 11.67 -7.08
C ALA A 80 -17.66 11.67 -6.83
N GLY A 81 -18.25 10.49 -6.63
CA GLY A 81 -19.66 10.35 -6.29
C GLY A 81 -20.04 10.99 -4.95
N LEU A 82 -19.19 10.82 -3.92
CA LEU A 82 -19.39 11.43 -2.60
C LEU A 82 -19.24 12.97 -2.62
N ALA A 83 -18.33 13.50 -3.44
CA ALA A 83 -18.19 14.94 -3.59
C ALA A 83 -19.44 15.56 -4.24
N ALA A 84 -20.00 14.90 -5.26
CA ALA A 84 -21.23 15.34 -5.91
C ALA A 84 -22.46 15.30 -4.98
N SER A 85 -22.61 14.23 -4.19
CA SER A 85 -23.77 14.05 -3.29
C SER A 85 -23.79 15.07 -2.14
N LYS A 86 -22.62 15.47 -1.61
CA LYS A 86 -22.53 16.50 -0.57
C LYS A 86 -22.97 17.88 -1.09
N SER A 87 -22.74 18.19 -2.36
CA SER A 87 -23.14 19.47 -2.95
C SER A 87 -24.65 19.59 -3.19
N THR A 88 -25.38 18.48 -3.34
CA THR A 88 -26.83 18.53 -3.57
C THR A 88 -27.62 18.73 -2.28
N LYS A 89 -27.15 18.13 -1.17
CA LYS A 89 -27.81 18.26 0.14
C LYS A 89 -27.77 19.70 0.66
N ALA A 90 -26.64 20.40 0.52
CA ALA A 90 -26.48 21.78 0.99
C ALA A 90 -27.36 22.82 0.25
N ARG A 91 -27.90 22.50 -0.94
CA ARG A 91 -28.80 23.39 -1.68
C ARG A 91 -30.29 23.15 -1.40
N ASN A 92 -30.65 21.98 -0.88
CA ASN A 92 -32.06 21.63 -0.62
C ASN A 92 -32.52 21.98 0.80
N GLU A 93 -31.63 22.52 1.64
CA GLU A 93 -31.90 22.94 3.02
C GLU A 93 -31.83 24.48 3.18
N ALA A 94 -31.89 25.25 2.08
CA ALA A 94 -31.86 26.73 2.03
C ALA A 94 -33.13 27.32 1.41
#